data_AF-A0AAV9I446-F1
#
_entry.id   AF-A0AAV9I446-F1
#
_cell.length_a   1.000
_cell.length_b   1.000
_cell.length_c   1.000
_cell.angle_alpha   90.00
_cell.angle_beta   90.00
_cell.angle_gamma   90.00
#
_symmetry.space_group_name_H-M   'P 1'
#
loop_
_entity.id
_entity.type
_entity.pdbx_description
1 polymer ?
#
loop_
_entity_poly.entity_id
_entity_poly.type
_entity_poly.pdbx_seq_one_letter_code
_entity_poly.pdbx_strand_id
1 'polypeptide(L)'
;MTGVDKQAQEERSRGNEYFRNKQYKEACECYTVALSKEMSTEDRAACFANRAAAKLKLEDYEGALEDCSEALSLDENYWKAKYRRKECYLKLGRYEEALKDAKALREAQQISSEEVQHIEKLKERDDERRKEEAIAKLKEVGNSVLGYFGLSVDNFKLDKDPASGSYNIRLEK
;
A
#
# COMPACT_ATOMS: atom_id res chain seq x y z
N MET A 1 27.44 -27.42 3.47
CA MET A 1 26.27 -27.09 2.64
C MET A 1 25.84 -28.37 1.93
N THR A 2 24.63 -28.82 2.18
CA THR A 2 24.06 -30.04 1.56
C THR A 2 23.78 -29.77 0.07
N GLY A 3 23.69 -30.82 -0.76
CA GLY A 3 23.47 -30.66 -2.20
C GLY A 3 22.14 -29.97 -2.58
N VAL A 4 21.17 -29.92 -1.66
CA VAL A 4 19.85 -29.29 -1.86
C VAL A 4 19.94 -27.76 -1.81
N ASP A 5 20.75 -27.23 -0.88
CA ASP A 5 21.02 -25.79 -0.75
C ASP A 5 21.67 -25.24 -2.04
N LYS A 6 22.51 -26.05 -2.69
CA LYS A 6 23.15 -25.68 -3.96
C LYS A 6 22.15 -25.46 -5.10
N GLN A 7 21.14 -26.32 -5.23
CA GLN A 7 20.12 -26.20 -6.28
C GLN A 7 19.23 -24.96 -6.06
N ALA A 8 18.87 -24.66 -4.81
CA ALA A 8 18.13 -23.45 -4.47
C ALA A 8 18.89 -22.18 -4.86
N GLN A 9 20.19 -22.16 -4.58
CA GLN A 9 21.08 -21.04 -4.90
C GLN A 9 21.30 -20.87 -6.40
N GLU A 10 21.41 -21.97 -7.16
CA GLU A 10 21.52 -21.96 -8.62
C GLU A 10 20.27 -21.33 -9.25
N GLU A 11 19.08 -21.80 -8.88
CA GLU A 11 17.81 -21.25 -9.39
C GLU A 11 17.60 -19.78 -8.98
N ARG A 12 17.97 -19.42 -7.75
CA ARG A 12 17.95 -18.01 -7.32
C ARG A 12 18.89 -17.15 -8.17
N SER A 13 20.09 -17.65 -8.46
CA SER A 13 21.08 -16.94 -9.28
C SER A 13 20.58 -16.76 -10.71
N ARG A 14 19.97 -17.80 -11.28
CA ARG A 14 19.32 -17.75 -12.59
C ARG A 14 18.16 -16.75 -12.63
N GLY A 15 17.34 -16.71 -11.58
CA GLY A 15 16.29 -15.70 -11.42
C GLY A 15 16.86 -14.28 -11.38
N ASN A 16 17.99 -14.07 -10.71
CA ASN A 16 18.69 -12.77 -10.69
C ASN A 16 19.19 -12.35 -12.08
N GLU A 17 19.69 -13.30 -12.88
CA GLU A 17 20.13 -13.04 -14.26
C GLU A 17 18.96 -12.65 -15.16
N TYR A 18 17.86 -13.40 -15.13
CA TYR A 18 16.63 -13.04 -15.85
C TYR A 18 16.12 -11.65 -15.43
N PHE A 19 16.15 -11.36 -14.12
CA PHE A 19 15.75 -10.05 -13.62
C PHE A 19 16.63 -8.90 -14.18
N ARG A 20 17.95 -9.09 -14.22
CA ARG A 20 18.89 -8.12 -14.82
C ARG A 20 18.64 -7.92 -16.30
N ASN A 21 18.26 -8.99 -17.00
CA ASN A 21 17.88 -8.96 -18.41
C ASN A 21 16.44 -8.45 -18.66
N LYS A 22 15.75 -7.97 -17.61
CA LYS A 22 14.35 -7.50 -17.66
C LYS A 22 13.33 -8.58 -18.05
N GLN A 23 13.71 -9.84 -17.97
CA GLN A 23 12.86 -11.02 -18.18
C GLN A 23 12.17 -11.37 -16.86
N TYR A 24 11.19 -10.55 -16.46
CA TYR A 24 10.63 -10.62 -15.12
C TYR A 24 9.75 -11.85 -14.88
N LYS A 25 9.10 -12.39 -15.91
CA LYS A 25 8.27 -13.60 -15.78
C LYS A 25 9.16 -14.82 -15.50
N GLU A 26 10.21 -14.99 -16.29
CA GLU A 26 11.20 -16.05 -16.15
C GLU A 26 11.95 -15.92 -14.80
N ALA A 27 12.22 -14.69 -14.35
CA ALA A 27 12.76 -14.46 -13.02
C ALA A 27 11.80 -14.97 -11.92
N CYS A 28 10.50 -14.67 -12.01
CA CYS A 28 9.50 -15.15 -11.06
C CYS A 28 9.42 -16.69 -11.02
N GLU A 29 9.50 -17.35 -12.19
CA GLU A 29 9.51 -18.81 -12.28
C GLU A 29 10.72 -19.40 -11.57
N CYS A 30 11.92 -18.90 -11.86
CA CYS A 30 13.16 -19.33 -11.19
C CYS A 30 13.10 -19.15 -9.66
N TYR A 31 12.62 -17.99 -9.17
CA TYR A 31 12.48 -17.79 -7.73
C TYR A 31 11.43 -18.73 -7.11
N THR A 32 10.37 -19.04 -7.84
CA THR A 32 9.35 -20.00 -7.38
C THR A 32 9.92 -21.40 -7.26
N VAL A 33 10.71 -21.84 -8.25
CA VAL A 33 11.44 -23.11 -8.18
C VAL A 33 12.41 -23.09 -7.01
N ALA A 34 13.20 -22.02 -6.82
CA ALA A 34 14.11 -21.90 -5.70
C ALA A 34 13.37 -22.02 -4.35
N LEU A 35 12.27 -21.30 -4.17
CA LEU A 35 11.45 -21.31 -2.94
C LEU A 35 10.86 -22.69 -2.60
N SER A 36 10.67 -23.57 -3.60
CA SER A 36 10.24 -24.95 -3.39
C SER A 36 11.32 -25.87 -2.78
N LYS A 37 12.56 -25.39 -2.68
CA LYS A 37 13.71 -26.14 -2.15
C LYS A 37 14.03 -25.74 -0.71
N GLU A 38 14.82 -26.57 -0.05
CA GLU A 38 15.39 -26.24 1.26
C GLU A 38 16.49 -25.18 1.10
N MET A 39 16.42 -24.15 1.94
CA MET A 39 17.44 -23.09 2.05
C MET A 39 17.36 -22.47 3.45
N SER A 40 18.34 -21.65 3.83
CA SER A 40 18.30 -20.93 5.11
C SER A 40 17.12 -19.95 5.17
N THR A 41 16.73 -19.57 6.38
CA THR A 41 15.71 -18.54 6.59
C THR A 41 16.09 -17.22 5.93
N GLU A 42 17.36 -16.80 6.01
CA GLU A 42 17.81 -15.55 5.38
C GLU A 42 17.74 -15.64 3.85
N ASP A 43 18.18 -16.75 3.27
CA ASP A 43 18.13 -16.95 1.82
C ASP A 43 16.69 -17.03 1.30
N ARG A 44 15.78 -17.63 2.09
CA ARG A 44 14.35 -17.69 1.78
C ARG A 44 13.72 -16.30 1.81
N ALA A 45 14.02 -15.49 2.82
CA ALA A 45 13.56 -14.09 2.90
C ALA A 45 14.06 -13.28 1.68
N ALA A 46 15.34 -13.43 1.32
CA ALA A 46 15.92 -12.79 0.13
C ALA A 46 15.23 -13.24 -1.17
N CYS A 47 14.92 -14.53 -1.29
CA CYS A 47 14.28 -15.09 -2.49
C CYS A 47 12.84 -14.57 -2.67
N PHE A 48 12.04 -14.54 -1.60
CA PHE A 48 10.73 -13.90 -1.60
C PHE A 48 10.83 -12.42 -2.00
N ALA A 49 11.75 -11.66 -1.40
CA ALA A 49 11.89 -10.24 -1.72
C ALA A 49 12.36 -9.99 -3.16
N ASN A 50 13.15 -10.90 -3.76
CA ASN A 50 13.53 -10.83 -5.16
C ASN A 50 12.36 -11.19 -6.10
N ARG A 51 11.54 -12.17 -5.74
CA ARG A 51 10.31 -12.49 -6.48
C ARG A 51 9.31 -11.33 -6.42
N ALA A 52 9.15 -10.69 -5.26
CA ALA A 52 8.37 -9.48 -5.11
C ALA A 52 8.86 -8.35 -6.04
N ALA A 53 10.19 -8.19 -6.19
CA ALA A 53 10.75 -7.21 -7.11
C ALA A 53 10.36 -7.48 -8.57
N ALA A 54 10.39 -8.74 -8.98
CA ALA A 54 10.01 -9.17 -10.32
C ALA A 54 8.50 -8.97 -10.55
N LYS A 55 7.65 -9.37 -9.60
CA LYS A 55 6.19 -9.14 -9.65
C LYS A 55 5.82 -7.66 -9.70
N LEU A 56 6.52 -6.81 -8.94
CA LEU A 56 6.33 -5.35 -8.99
C LEU A 56 6.61 -4.79 -10.40
N LYS A 57 7.64 -5.32 -11.10
CA LYS A 57 7.93 -4.96 -12.49
C LYS A 57 6.91 -5.50 -13.50
N LEU A 58 6.16 -6.53 -13.12
CA LEU A 58 5.03 -7.07 -13.87
C LEU A 58 3.69 -6.42 -13.49
N GLU A 59 3.71 -5.42 -12.60
CA GLU A 59 2.51 -4.77 -12.06
C GLU A 59 1.56 -5.71 -11.30
N ASP A 60 2.05 -6.89 -10.90
CA ASP A 60 1.37 -7.79 -9.97
C ASP A 60 1.62 -7.30 -8.53
N TYR A 61 0.91 -6.24 -8.15
CA TYR A 61 1.13 -5.56 -6.87
C TYR A 61 0.67 -6.41 -5.68
N GLU A 62 -0.45 -7.12 -5.79
CA GLU A 62 -0.97 -7.98 -4.72
C GLU A 62 -0.05 -9.20 -4.51
N GLY A 63 0.36 -9.88 -5.59
CA GLY A 63 1.31 -10.99 -5.46
C GLY A 63 2.67 -10.54 -4.94
N ALA A 64 3.08 -9.30 -5.20
CA ALA A 64 4.29 -8.72 -4.62
C ALA A 64 4.13 -8.36 -3.13
N LEU A 65 2.93 -7.93 -2.70
CA LEU A 65 2.63 -7.69 -1.27
C LEU A 65 2.69 -8.97 -0.45
N GLU A 66 2.16 -10.07 -0.98
CA GLU A 66 2.26 -11.40 -0.37
C GLU A 66 3.73 -11.79 -0.18
N ASP A 67 4.52 -11.74 -1.25
CA ASP A 67 5.94 -12.08 -1.19
C ASP A 67 6.73 -11.17 -0.23
N CYS A 68 6.42 -9.86 -0.19
CA CYS A 68 7.07 -8.97 0.77
C CYS A 68 6.68 -9.29 2.22
N SER A 69 5.42 -9.69 2.46
CA SER A 69 4.94 -10.03 3.79
C SER A 69 5.53 -11.35 4.28
N GLU A 70 5.65 -12.35 3.39
CA GLU A 70 6.38 -13.59 3.66
C GLU A 70 7.85 -13.30 4.00
N ALA A 71 8.54 -12.47 3.22
CA ALA A 71 9.92 -12.08 3.50
C ALA A 71 10.07 -11.38 4.87
N LEU A 72 9.13 -10.50 5.23
CA LEU A 72 9.13 -9.79 6.50
C LEU A 72 8.69 -10.65 7.69
N SER A 73 8.00 -11.77 7.45
CA SER A 73 7.70 -12.76 8.50
C SER A 73 8.95 -13.56 8.89
N LEU A 74 9.89 -13.71 7.96
CA LEU A 74 11.16 -14.40 8.14
C LEU A 74 12.24 -13.45 8.70
N ASP A 75 12.26 -12.20 8.23
CA ASP A 75 13.14 -11.13 8.72
C ASP A 75 12.38 -9.79 8.72
N GLU A 76 11.90 -9.39 9.90
CA GLU A 76 11.12 -8.15 10.10
C GLU A 76 11.89 -6.86 9.76
N ASN A 77 13.22 -6.94 9.80
CA ASN A 77 14.14 -5.82 9.55
C ASN A 77 14.62 -5.79 8.11
N TYR A 78 14.11 -6.68 7.25
CA TYR A 78 14.55 -6.75 5.88
C TYR A 78 14.06 -5.56 5.05
N TRP A 79 14.86 -4.50 5.04
CA TRP A 79 14.47 -3.21 4.50
C TRP A 79 14.08 -3.27 3.01
N LYS A 80 14.68 -4.16 2.22
CA LYS A 80 14.35 -4.30 0.79
C LYS A 80 12.93 -4.82 0.58
N ALA A 81 12.46 -5.73 1.44
CA ALA A 81 11.09 -6.21 1.40
C ALA A 81 10.12 -5.11 1.85
N LYS A 82 10.44 -4.40 2.95
CA LYS A 82 9.64 -3.28 3.46
C LYS A 82 9.53 -2.13 2.44
N TYR A 83 10.62 -1.80 1.75
CA TYR A 83 10.63 -0.79 0.67
C TYR A 83 9.75 -1.17 -0.51
N ARG A 84 9.81 -2.43 -0.97
CA ARG A 84 8.96 -2.91 -2.07
C ARG A 84 7.49 -2.99 -1.66
N ARG A 85 7.19 -3.39 -0.42
CA ARG A 85 5.82 -3.42 0.10
C ARG A 85 5.19 -2.02 0.14
N LYS A 86 5.96 -1.03 0.61
CA LYS A 86 5.62 0.40 0.54
C LYS A 86 5.30 0.84 -0.89
N GLU A 87 6.13 0.50 -1.87
CA GLU A 87 5.87 0.82 -3.28
C GLU A 87 4.57 0.16 -3.80
N CYS A 88 4.33 -1.11 -3.47
CA CYS A 88 3.08 -1.79 -3.84
C CYS A 88 1.86 -1.11 -3.24
N TYR A 89 1.92 -0.73 -1.95
CA TYR A 89 0.83 0.01 -1.31
C TYR A 89 0.56 1.35 -1.99
N LEU A 90 1.60 2.09 -2.38
CA LEU A 90 1.43 3.34 -3.14
C LEU A 90 0.75 3.11 -4.49
N LYS A 91 1.11 2.04 -5.20
CA LYS A 91 0.48 1.67 -6.48
C LYS A 91 -0.98 1.26 -6.34
N LEU A 92 -1.36 0.68 -5.20
CA LEU A 92 -2.72 0.29 -4.87
C LEU A 92 -3.55 1.39 -4.20
N GLY A 93 -2.99 2.59 -3.98
CA GLY A 93 -3.67 3.69 -3.27
C GLY A 93 -3.89 3.42 -1.77
N ARG A 94 -3.14 2.48 -1.21
CA ARG A 94 -3.17 2.08 0.21
C ARG A 94 -2.19 2.95 1.01
N TYR A 95 -2.46 4.26 1.05
CA TYR A 95 -1.51 5.26 1.55
C TYR A 95 -1.21 5.15 3.05
N GLU A 96 -2.16 4.67 3.85
CA GLU A 96 -1.97 4.44 5.29
C GLU A 96 -0.90 3.35 5.52
N GLU A 97 -1.04 2.21 4.86
CA GLU A 97 -0.08 1.11 4.97
C GLU A 97 1.28 1.47 4.37
N ALA A 98 1.29 2.21 3.24
CA ALA A 98 2.52 2.75 2.66
C ALA A 98 3.26 3.67 3.65
N LEU A 99 2.53 4.56 4.34
CA LEU A 99 3.11 5.48 5.30
C LEU A 99 3.71 4.76 6.51
N LYS A 100 3.06 3.69 6.98
CA LYS A 100 3.58 2.86 8.08
C LYS A 100 4.94 2.25 7.73
N ASP A 101 5.05 1.62 6.55
CA ASP A 101 6.32 1.04 6.10
C ASP A 101 7.37 2.13 5.83
N ALA A 102 6.98 3.28 5.28
CA ALA A 102 7.87 4.42 5.05
C ALA A 102 8.46 4.97 6.37
N LYS A 103 7.66 5.12 7.42
CA LYS A 103 8.13 5.57 8.75
C LYS A 103 9.17 4.61 9.32
N ALA A 104 8.89 3.30 9.28
CA ALA A 104 9.85 2.29 9.73
C ALA A 104 11.16 2.29 8.89
N LEU A 105 11.07 2.51 7.57
CA LEU A 105 12.25 2.65 6.71
C LEU A 105 13.06 3.91 7.04
N ARG A 106 12.37 5.01 7.37
CA ARG A 106 13.01 6.28 7.75
C ARG A 106 13.75 6.16 9.08
N GLU A 107 13.15 5.47 10.06
CA GLU A 107 13.78 5.13 11.34
C GLU A 107 15.04 4.28 11.15
N ALA A 108 14.99 3.31 10.23
CA ALA A 108 16.13 2.51 9.81
C ALA A 108 17.11 3.25 8.87
N GLN A 109 16.91 4.55 8.64
CA GLN A 109 17.74 5.42 7.80
C GLN A 109 17.87 4.95 6.34
N GLN A 110 16.87 4.23 5.82
CA GLN A 110 16.85 3.68 4.47
C GLN A 110 16.22 4.61 3.44
N ILE A 111 15.39 5.56 3.89
CA ILE A 111 14.75 6.57 3.04
C ILE A 111 14.83 7.96 3.68
N SER A 112 14.62 9.00 2.87
CA SER A 112 14.69 10.39 3.31
C SER A 112 13.41 10.86 4.01
N SER A 113 13.49 11.97 4.74
CA SER A 113 12.30 12.54 5.39
C SER A 113 11.31 13.11 4.38
N GLU A 114 11.81 13.60 3.25
CA GLU A 114 11.03 14.16 2.16
C GLU A 114 10.16 13.08 1.50
N GLU A 115 10.66 11.86 1.38
CA GLU A 115 9.91 10.73 0.84
C GLU A 115 8.71 10.39 1.75
N VAL A 116 8.90 10.40 3.08
CA VAL A 116 7.80 10.20 4.04
C VAL A 116 6.77 11.33 3.93
N GLN A 117 7.21 12.59 3.91
CA GLN A 117 6.32 13.75 3.78
C GLN A 117 5.52 13.74 2.47
N HIS A 118 6.11 13.23 1.39
CA HIS A 118 5.41 13.08 0.12
C HIS A 118 4.25 12.09 0.25
N ILE A 119 4.47 10.94 0.89
CA ILE A 119 3.43 9.93 1.13
C ILE A 119 2.33 10.47 2.05
N GLU A 120 2.70 11.25 3.08
CA GLU A 120 1.73 11.93 3.95
C GLU A 120 0.80 12.86 3.17
N LYS A 121 1.34 13.68 2.26
CA LYS A 121 0.52 14.54 1.38
C LYS A 121 -0.39 13.75 0.46
N LEU A 122 0.07 12.63 -0.08
CA LEU A 122 -0.76 11.76 -0.92
C LEU A 122 -1.94 11.18 -0.12
N LYS A 123 -1.68 10.77 1.12
CA LYS A 123 -2.70 10.29 2.05
C LYS A 123 -3.73 11.38 2.39
N GLU A 124 -3.28 12.57 2.76
CA GLU A 124 -4.16 13.70 3.09
C GLU A 124 -5.10 14.04 1.93
N ARG A 125 -4.56 14.12 0.71
CA ARG A 125 -5.36 14.34 -0.49
C ARG A 125 -6.39 13.23 -0.74
N ASP A 126 -6.02 11.97 -0.50
CA ASP A 126 -6.95 10.85 -0.66
C ASP A 126 -8.04 10.86 0.41
N ASP A 127 -7.70 11.20 1.65
CA ASP A 127 -8.65 11.35 2.75
C ASP A 127 -9.63 12.50 2.48
N GLU A 128 -9.17 13.64 1.96
CA GLU A 128 -10.01 14.76 1.53
C GLU A 128 -10.98 14.35 0.41
N ARG A 129 -10.48 13.70 -0.64
CA ARG A 129 -11.31 13.17 -1.73
C ARG A 129 -12.39 12.22 -1.21
N ARG A 130 -12.03 11.28 -0.32
CA ARG A 130 -12.99 10.33 0.28
C ARG A 130 -14.04 11.05 1.14
N LYS A 131 -13.65 12.11 1.87
CA LYS A 131 -14.60 12.95 2.64
C LYS A 131 -15.58 13.66 1.73
N GLU A 132 -15.11 14.26 0.64
CA GLU A 132 -15.96 14.93 -0.34
C GLU A 132 -16.97 13.96 -0.96
N GLU A 133 -16.51 12.77 -1.39
CA GLU A 133 -17.38 11.70 -1.91
C GLU A 133 -18.40 11.22 -0.89
N ALA A 134 -18.01 11.09 0.38
CA ALA A 134 -18.92 10.70 1.45
C ALA A 134 -19.98 11.79 1.71
N ILE A 135 -19.59 13.06 1.76
CA ILE A 135 -20.51 14.19 1.91
C ILE A 135 -21.47 14.25 0.72
N ALA A 136 -20.98 14.09 -0.51
CA ALA A 136 -21.83 14.08 -1.70
C ALA A 136 -22.89 12.97 -1.64
N LYS A 137 -22.50 11.75 -1.26
CA LYS A 137 -23.44 10.63 -1.07
C LYS A 137 -24.46 10.90 0.04
N LEU A 138 -24.02 11.48 1.16
CA LEU A 138 -24.92 11.85 2.26
C LEU A 138 -25.93 12.91 1.81
N LYS A 139 -25.51 13.90 1.01
CA LYS A 139 -26.40 14.89 0.42
C LYS A 139 -27.41 14.25 -0.52
N GLU A 140 -26.97 13.34 -1.40
CA GLU A 140 -27.85 12.60 -2.32
C GLU A 140 -28.92 11.82 -1.55
N VAL A 141 -28.52 11.07 -0.53
CA VAL A 141 -29.45 10.33 0.34
C VAL A 141 -30.40 11.29 1.06
N GLY A 142 -29.89 12.37 1.66
CA GLY A 142 -30.72 13.37 2.33
C GLY A 142 -31.75 14.00 1.39
N ASN A 143 -31.33 14.38 0.18
CA ASN A 143 -32.21 14.95 -0.84
C ASN A 143 -33.24 13.96 -1.37
N SER A 144 -32.91 12.67 -1.46
CA SER A 144 -33.88 11.65 -1.86
C SER A 144 -35.06 11.55 -0.88
N VAL A 145 -34.81 11.77 0.41
CA VAL A 145 -35.84 11.74 1.47
C VAL A 145 -36.58 13.07 1.54
N LEU A 146 -35.85 14.19 1.58
CA LEU A 146 -36.41 15.53 1.68
C LEU A 146 -37.19 15.95 0.44
N GLY A 147 -36.82 15.43 -0.73
CA GLY A 147 -37.48 15.71 -2.00
C GLY A 147 -38.96 15.31 -2.01
N TYR A 148 -39.36 14.25 -1.28
CA TYR A 148 -40.77 13.86 -1.10
C TYR A 148 -41.61 14.96 -0.43
N PHE A 149 -40.96 15.85 0.31
CA PHE A 149 -41.57 16.97 1.00
C PHE A 149 -41.32 18.32 0.30
N GLY A 150 -40.72 18.31 -0.90
CA GLY A 150 -40.33 19.53 -1.63
C GLY A 150 -39.16 20.29 -0.98
N LEU A 151 -38.32 19.59 -0.21
CA LEU A 151 -37.17 20.17 0.51
C LEU A 151 -35.84 19.64 -0.05
N SER A 152 -34.75 20.39 0.19
CA SER A 152 -33.36 19.99 -0.10
C SER A 152 -32.48 20.22 1.12
N VAL A 153 -31.43 19.43 1.29
CA VAL A 153 -30.37 19.65 2.29
C VAL A 153 -29.69 21.01 2.11
N ASP A 154 -29.69 21.55 0.89
CA ASP A 154 -29.13 22.88 0.61
C ASP A 154 -30.05 24.02 1.09
N ASN A 155 -31.32 23.73 1.42
CA ASN A 155 -32.25 24.69 2.01
C ASN A 155 -31.96 24.95 3.50
N PHE A 156 -31.10 24.16 4.14
CA PHE A 156 -30.81 24.26 5.57
C PHE A 156 -29.50 24.99 5.81
N LYS A 157 -29.55 26.13 6.52
CA LYS A 157 -28.36 26.85 7.01
C LYS A 157 -28.18 26.63 8.50
N LEU A 158 -26.91 26.47 8.88
CA LEU A 158 -26.46 26.30 10.26
C LEU A 158 -25.87 27.62 10.74
N ASP A 159 -26.53 28.26 11.70
CA ASP A 159 -26.00 29.42 12.41
C ASP A 159 -25.44 28.98 13.76
N LYS A 160 -24.14 29.17 13.94
CA LYS A 160 -23.49 28.93 15.24
C LYS A 160 -23.64 30.15 16.13
N ASP A 161 -24.26 29.99 17.30
CA ASP A 161 -24.32 31.03 18.32
C ASP A 161 -22.92 31.21 18.95
N PRO A 162 -22.28 32.38 18.83
CA PRO A 162 -20.95 32.62 19.37
C PRO A 162 -20.89 32.64 20.90
N ALA A 163 -22.00 32.84 21.60
CA ALA A 163 -22.03 32.90 23.07
C ALA A 163 -22.16 31.51 23.71
N SER A 164 -23.03 30.65 23.17
CA SER A 164 -23.31 29.32 23.71
C SER A 164 -22.58 28.19 22.99
N GLY A 165 -22.10 28.44 21.77
CA GLY A 165 -21.56 27.41 20.88
C GLY A 165 -22.62 26.48 20.26
N SER A 166 -23.90 26.71 20.55
CA SER A 166 -25.02 25.94 20.00
C SER A 166 -25.26 26.23 18.52
N TYR A 167 -25.82 25.27 17.79
CA TYR A 167 -26.18 25.42 16.37
C TYR A 167 -27.68 25.56 16.22
N ASN A 168 -28.12 26.63 15.56
CA ASN A 168 -29.49 26.83 15.12
C ASN A 168 -29.60 26.46 13.65
N ILE A 169 -30.58 25.63 13.30
CA ILE A 169 -30.88 25.25 11.92
C ILE A 169 -32.03 26.13 11.42
N ARG A 170 -31.82 26.86 10.32
CA ARG A 170 -32.88 27.61 9.64
C ARG A 170 -33.11 27.06 8.23
N LEU A 171 -34.37 27.01 7.84
CA LEU A 171 -34.78 26.67 6.48
C LEU A 171 -34.94 27.96 5.67
N GLU A 172 -34.18 28.11 4.59
CA GLU A 172 -34.45 29.12 3.56
C GLU A 172 -35.33 28.48 2.47
N LYS A 173 -36.44 29.15 2.12
CA LYS A 173 -37.36 28.74 1.05
C LYS A 173 -36.99 29.39 -0.26
#